data_AF-A0A1F4HI29-F1
#
_entry.id   AF-A0A1F4HI29-F1
#
_cell.length_a   1.000
_cell.length_b   1.000
_cell.length_c   1.000
_cell.angle_alpha   90.00
_cell.angle_beta   90.00
_cell.angle_gamma   90.00
#
_symmetry.space_group_name_H-M   'P 1'
#
loop_
_entity.id
_entity.type
_entity.pdbx_description
1 polymer ?
#
loop_
_entity_poly.entity_id
_entity_poly.type
_entity_poly.pdbx_seq_one_letter_code
_entity_poly.pdbx_strand_id
1 'polypeptide(L)'
;MSRTTTEVLARARLAIGDSTTSPVRAGDAACLGYVVDALNIIKGARPDLFLGAFATTYESIAIGANLPINGQFFLPIAMFVGSMIESQDDESADRARGELLVKIGGGML
;
A
#
# COMPACT_ATOMS: atom_id res chain seq x y z
N MET A 1 17.51 -3.54 1.90
CA MET A 1 17.04 -4.51 0.89
C MET A 1 15.81 -3.94 0.21
N SER A 2 15.70 -4.09 -1.12
CA SER A 2 14.48 -3.73 -1.85
C SER A 2 13.35 -4.66 -1.40
N ARG A 3 12.19 -4.10 -1.09
CA ARG A 3 11.00 -4.84 -0.65
C ARG A 3 10.13 -5.17 -1.85
N THR A 4 9.46 -6.31 -1.84
CA THR A 4 8.59 -6.74 -2.93
C THR A 4 7.16 -6.31 -2.71
N THR A 5 6.36 -6.27 -3.78
CA THR A 5 4.92 -6.01 -3.70
C THR A 5 4.21 -7.05 -2.84
N THR A 6 4.64 -8.31 -2.90
CA THR A 6 4.11 -9.39 -2.05
C THR A 6 4.30 -9.09 -0.56
N GLU A 7 5.43 -8.51 -0.16
CA GLU A 7 5.66 -8.12 1.23
C GLU A 7 4.76 -6.96 1.66
N VAL A 8 4.47 -6.00 0.76
CA VAL A 8 3.54 -4.90 1.03
C VAL A 8 2.13 -5.44 1.26
N LEU A 9 1.66 -6.30 0.35
CA LEU A 9 0.37 -6.97 0.43
C LEU A 9 0.24 -7.77 1.74
N ALA A 10 1.25 -8.58 2.06
CA ALA A 10 1.25 -9.36 3.29
C ALA A 10 1.23 -8.47 4.55
N ARG A 11 1.97 -7.36 4.54
CA ARG A 11 2.00 -6.41 5.65
C ARG A 11 0.69 -5.64 5.80
N ALA A 12 0.09 -5.20 4.69
CA ALA A 12 -1.20 -4.52 4.66
C ALA A 12 -2.30 -5.42 5.23
N ARG A 13 -2.37 -6.68 4.74
CA ARG A 13 -3.31 -7.71 5.23
C ARG A 13 -3.15 -7.99 6.72
N LEU A 14 -1.91 -8.14 7.17
CA LEU A 14 -1.62 -8.31 8.60
C LEU A 14 -2.10 -7.13 9.45
N ALA A 15 -1.96 -5.90 8.95
CA ALA A 15 -2.37 -4.70 9.69
C ALA A 15 -3.89 -4.60 9.87
N ILE A 16 -4.66 -5.04 8.87
CA ILE A 16 -6.12 -5.06 8.91
C ILE A 16 -6.68 -6.32 9.59
N GLY A 17 -5.82 -7.30 9.88
CA GLY A 17 -6.20 -8.58 10.48
C GLY A 17 -6.81 -9.56 9.47
N ASP A 18 -6.58 -9.33 8.18
CA ASP A 18 -7.05 -10.20 7.10
C ASP A 18 -6.03 -11.33 6.91
N SER A 19 -6.49 -12.58 7.01
CA SER A 19 -5.63 -13.76 6.86
C SER A 19 -6.02 -14.52 5.60
N THR A 20 -5.10 -15.31 5.05
CA THR A 20 -5.38 -16.18 3.88
C THR A 20 -6.48 -17.22 4.13
N THR A 21 -6.94 -17.35 5.38
CA THR A 21 -7.97 -18.31 5.83
C THR A 21 -9.32 -17.63 6.13
N SER A 22 -9.39 -16.29 6.09
CA SER A 22 -10.59 -15.47 6.34
C SER A 22 -11.05 -14.83 5.02
N PRO A 23 -12.31 -14.38 4.86
CA PRO A 23 -12.72 -13.77 3.60
C PRO A 23 -11.87 -12.54 3.31
N VAL A 24 -11.07 -12.65 2.25
CA VAL A 24 -10.20 -11.58 1.78
C VAL A 24 -11.08 -10.42 1.32
N ARG A 25 -10.97 -9.25 1.97
CA ARG A 25 -11.83 -8.10 1.68
C ARG A 25 -11.61 -7.53 0.27
N ALA A 26 -10.35 -7.56 -0.19
CA ALA A 26 -9.95 -7.10 -1.51
C ALA A 26 -9.06 -8.12 -2.20
N GLY A 27 -9.42 -8.49 -3.43
CA GLY A 27 -8.62 -9.39 -4.25
C GLY A 27 -7.21 -8.83 -4.53
N ASP A 28 -6.25 -9.72 -4.78
CA ASP A 28 -4.84 -9.34 -5.01
C ASP A 28 -4.68 -8.29 -6.13
N ALA A 29 -5.48 -8.40 -7.19
CA ALA A 29 -5.48 -7.45 -8.31
C ALA A 29 -5.92 -6.03 -7.90
N ALA A 30 -6.92 -5.91 -7.03
CA ALA A 30 -7.37 -4.61 -6.51
C ALA A 30 -6.30 -4.01 -5.59
N CYS A 31 -5.70 -4.84 -4.73
CA CYS A 31 -4.63 -4.41 -3.84
C CYS A 31 -3.38 -3.93 -4.60
N LEU A 32 -3.04 -4.56 -5.74
CA LEU A 32 -1.99 -4.07 -6.62
C LEU A 32 -2.34 -2.70 -7.23
N GLY A 33 -3.60 -2.47 -7.58
CA GLY A 33 -4.08 -1.15 -8.00
C GLY A 33 -3.78 -0.08 -6.96
N TYR A 34 -4.07 -0.34 -5.68
CA TYR A 34 -3.77 0.60 -4.60
C TYR A 34 -2.26 0.83 -4.39
N VAL A 35 -1.42 -0.17 -4.65
CA VAL A 35 0.04 0.00 -4.63
C VAL A 35 0.50 0.95 -5.75
N VAL A 36 -0.07 0.81 -6.95
CA VAL A 36 0.22 1.69 -8.08
C VAL A 36 -0.22 3.13 -7.77
N ASP A 37 -1.41 3.31 -7.23
CA ASP A 37 -1.92 4.62 -6.80
C ASP A 37 -1.03 5.26 -5.75
N ALA A 38 -0.60 4.49 -4.74
CA ALA A 38 0.33 4.96 -3.72
C ALA A 38 1.64 5.45 -4.33
N LEU A 39 2.22 4.70 -5.27
CA LEU A 39 3.46 5.08 -5.94
C LEU A 39 3.28 6.33 -6.81
N ASN A 40 2.14 6.49 -7.48
CA ASN A 40 1.83 7.69 -8.26
C ASN A 40 1.69 8.92 -7.36
N ILE A 41 1.01 8.79 -6.22
CA ILE A 41 0.89 9.88 -5.23
C ILE A 41 2.26 10.28 -4.69
N ILE A 42 3.09 9.30 -4.30
CA ILE A 42 4.45 9.57 -3.81
C ILE A 42 5.31 10.20 -4.90
N LYS A 43 5.18 9.75 -6.15
CA LYS A 43 5.90 10.34 -7.29
C LYS A 43 5.51 11.79 -7.53
N GLY A 44 4.24 12.14 -7.34
CA GLY A 44 3.76 13.53 -7.41
C GLY A 44 4.29 14.40 -6.27
N ALA A 45 4.30 13.89 -5.03
CA ALA A 45 4.71 14.68 -3.86
C ALA A 45 6.24 14.74 -3.65
N ARG A 46 6.95 13.65 -3.94
CA ARG A 46 8.38 13.45 -3.69
C ARG A 46 9.03 12.68 -4.84
N PRO A 47 9.13 13.31 -6.03
CA PRO A 47 9.74 12.68 -7.21
C PRO A 47 11.23 12.35 -6.99
N ASP A 48 11.88 13.05 -6.06
CA ASP A 48 13.27 12.83 -5.66
C ASP A 48 13.53 11.42 -5.08
N LEU A 49 12.52 10.75 -4.57
CA LEU A 49 12.64 9.38 -4.06
C LEU A 49 12.81 8.33 -5.17
N PHE A 50 12.57 8.71 -6.43
CA PHE A 50 12.62 7.84 -7.61
C PHE A 50 13.85 8.10 -8.48
N LEU A 51 14.99 8.44 -7.86
CA LEU A 51 16.26 8.65 -8.54
C LEU A 51 16.64 7.43 -9.40
N GLY A 52 16.63 7.61 -10.73
CA GLY A 52 16.92 6.55 -11.71
C GLY A 52 15.69 5.84 -12.30
N ALA A 53 14.48 6.15 -11.82
CA ALA A 53 13.21 5.54 -12.27
C ALA A 53 12.16 6.59 -12.71
N PHE A 54 12.60 7.78 -13.10
CA PHE A 54 11.70 8.90 -13.45
C PHE A 54 10.79 8.61 -14.65
N ALA A 55 11.31 7.93 -15.67
CA ALA A 55 10.58 7.55 -16.87
C ALA A 55 9.73 6.28 -16.68
N THR A 56 9.83 5.61 -15.53
CA THR A 56 9.10 4.38 -15.26
C THR A 56 7.64 4.71 -14.97
N THR A 57 6.76 4.23 -15.85
CA THR A 57 5.31 4.23 -15.66
C THR A 57 4.93 2.99 -14.84
N TYR A 58 4.11 3.18 -13.80
CA TYR A 58 3.76 2.12 -12.85
C TYR A 58 2.38 1.49 -13.13
N GLU A 59 1.79 1.70 -14.30
CA GLU A 59 0.41 1.26 -14.63
C GLU A 59 0.18 -0.25 -14.47
N SER A 60 1.23 -1.07 -14.54
CA SER A 60 1.14 -2.52 -14.40
C SER A 60 2.33 -3.03 -13.58
N ILE A 61 2.16 -3.09 -12.26
CA ILE A 61 3.12 -3.74 -11.36
C ILE A 61 2.66 -5.18 -11.09
N ALA A 62 3.55 -6.14 -11.32
CA ALA A 62 3.28 -7.55 -11.05
C ALA A 62 3.40 -7.91 -9.56
N ILE A 63 2.71 -8.97 -9.14
CA ILE A 63 2.92 -9.60 -7.83
C ILE A 63 4.36 -10.11 -7.76
N GLY A 64 5.08 -9.80 -6.68
CA GLY A 64 6.47 -10.17 -6.48
C GLY A 64 7.49 -9.20 -7.09
N ALA A 65 7.06 -8.18 -7.82
CA ALA A 65 7.96 -7.17 -8.35
C ALA A 65 8.62 -6.36 -7.22
N ASN A 66 9.86 -5.94 -7.45
CA ASN A 66 10.58 -5.06 -6.53
C ASN A 66 9.95 -3.67 -6.54
N LEU A 67 9.78 -3.08 -5.35
CA LEU A 67 9.38 -1.70 -5.22
C LEU A 67 10.50 -0.76 -5.69
N PRO A 68 10.19 0.25 -6.51
CA PRO A 68 11.15 1.20 -7.09
C PRO A 68 11.59 2.30 -6.10
N ILE A 69 11.55 2.02 -4.80
CA ILE A 69 11.76 2.97 -3.72
C ILE A 69 12.58 2.33 -2.60
N ASN A 70 13.20 3.17 -1.78
CA ASN A 70 13.94 2.71 -0.61
C ASN A 70 12.99 2.04 0.40
N GLY A 71 13.44 0.95 1.03
CA GLY A 71 12.69 0.21 2.05
C GLY A 71 12.31 1.04 3.29
N GLN A 72 12.86 2.23 3.47
CA GLN A 72 12.42 3.17 4.53
C GLN A 72 10.96 3.63 4.34
N PHE A 73 10.46 3.70 3.11
CA PHE A 73 9.09 4.11 2.78
C PHE A 73 8.11 2.93 2.65
N PHE A 74 8.58 1.72 2.98
CA PHE A 74 7.76 0.51 2.93
C PHE A 74 6.55 0.57 3.85
N LEU A 75 6.75 1.04 5.09
CA LEU A 75 5.69 1.06 6.10
C LEU A 75 4.54 2.01 5.73
N PRO A 76 4.78 3.28 5.34
CA PRO A 76 3.73 4.17 4.87
C PRO A 76 2.89 3.60 3.73
N ILE A 77 3.51 2.92 2.78
CA ILE A 77 2.80 2.33 1.63
C ILE A 77 1.94 1.15 2.06
N ALA A 78 2.47 0.26 2.90
CA ALA A 78 1.67 -0.85 3.43
C ALA A 78 0.47 -0.36 4.25
N MET A 79 0.63 0.74 4.99
CA MET A 79 -0.46 1.35 5.77
C MET A 79 -1.49 2.04 4.87
N PHE A 80 -1.06 2.75 3.83
CA PHE A 80 -1.94 3.35 2.82
C PHE A 80 -2.77 2.28 2.10
N VAL A 81 -2.14 1.19 1.66
CA VAL A 81 -2.84 0.07 1.02
C VAL A 81 -3.84 -0.55 2.00
N GLY A 82 -3.44 -0.75 3.26
CA GLY A 82 -4.34 -1.25 4.32
C GLY A 82 -5.55 -0.33 4.55
N SER A 83 -5.36 0.99 4.58
CA SER A 83 -6.47 1.93 4.74
C SER A 83 -7.40 1.95 3.53
N MET A 84 -6.88 1.86 2.31
CA MET A 84 -7.71 1.81 1.10
C MET A 84 -8.58 0.54 1.06
N ILE A 85 -8.04 -0.59 1.54
CA ILE A 85 -8.81 -1.84 1.67
C ILE A 85 -9.92 -1.70 2.71
N GLU A 86 -9.66 -1.04 3.85
CA GLU A 86 -10.68 -0.82 4.89
C GLU A 86 -11.75 0.19 4.48
N SER A 87 -11.40 1.19 3.67
CA SER A 87 -12.32 2.22 3.19
C SER A 87 -13.17 1.80 1.98
N GLN A 88 -12.96 0.60 1.45
CA GLN A 88 -13.74 0.09 0.31
C GLN A 88 -15.19 -0.25 0.69
N ASP A 89 -15.42 -0.62 1.95
CA ASP A 89 -16.73 -1.05 2.44
C ASP A 89 -17.13 -0.20 3.65
N ASP A 90 -18.32 0.39 3.62
CA ASP A 90 -18.80 1.38 4.60
C ASP A 90 -18.85 0.77 6.02
N GLU A 91 -19.22 -0.51 6.12
CA GLU A 91 -19.22 -1.26 7.38
C GLU A 91 -17.80 -1.48 7.95
N SER A 92 -16.77 -1.49 7.10
CA SER A 92 -15.37 -1.59 7.53
C SER A 92 -14.77 -0.22 7.85
N ALA A 93 -15.20 0.84 7.16
CA ALA A 93 -14.82 2.22 7.44
C ALA A 93 -15.27 2.68 8.84
N ASP A 94 -16.48 2.30 9.26
CA ASP A 94 -17.06 2.61 10.58
C ASP A 94 -16.26 2.00 11.76
N ARG A 95 -15.42 1.00 11.51
CA ARG A 95 -14.56 0.38 12.54
C ARG A 95 -13.31 1.21 12.86
N ALA A 96 -13.14 2.39 12.24
CA ALA A 96 -12.08 3.38 12.48
C ALA A 96 -10.63 2.87 12.31
N ARG A 97 -10.42 1.63 11.85
CA ARG A 97 -9.07 1.07 11.62
C ARG A 97 -8.40 1.70 10.42
N GLY A 98 -9.14 1.97 9.35
CA GLY A 98 -8.63 2.70 8.19
C GLY A 98 -8.07 4.08 8.57
N GLU A 99 -8.80 4.84 9.41
CA GLU A 99 -8.36 6.14 9.90
C GLU A 99 -7.08 6.04 10.75
N LEU A 100 -7.01 5.04 11.65
CA LEU A 100 -5.82 4.79 12.47
C LEU A 100 -4.58 4.48 11.60
N LEU A 101 -4.75 3.68 10.54
CA LEU A 101 -3.66 3.31 9.63
C LEU A 101 -3.16 4.51 8.81
N VAL A 102 -4.05 5.39 8.37
CA VAL A 102 -3.66 6.66 7.70
C VAL A 102 -2.89 7.55 8.67
N LYS A 103 -3.34 7.70 9.92
CA LYS A 103 -2.66 8.53 10.93
C LYS A 103 -1.26 8.00 11.28
N ILE A 104 -1.14 6.70 11.49
CA ILE A 104 0.14 6.03 11.78
C ILE A 104 1.08 6.07 10.55
N GLY A 105 0.54 5.84 9.35
CA GLY A 105 1.31 5.84 8.10
C GLY A 105 1.73 7.24 7.63
N GLY A 106 0.93 8.26 7.91
CA GLY A 106 1.15 9.66 7.56
C GLY A 106 1.89 10.49 8.61
N GLY A 107 2.14 9.94 9.80
CA GLY A 107 2.84 10.63 10.89
C GLY A 107 2.02 11.73 11.57
N MET A 108 0.70 11.73 11.42
CA MET A 108 -0.22 12.63 12.11
C MET A 108 -0.80 11.91 13.34
N LEU A 109 -0.07 11.97 14.45
CA LEU A 109 -0.58 11.69 15.79
C LEU A 109 -1.00 12.98 16.48
#